data_AF-A0A8B7E520-F1
#
_entry.id   AF-A0A8B7E520-F1
#
_cell.length_a   1.000
_cell.length_b   1.000
_cell.length_c   1.000
_cell.angle_alpha   90.00
_cell.angle_beta   90.00
_cell.angle_gamma   90.00
#
_symmetry.space_group_name_H-M   'P 1'
#
loop_
_entity.id
_entity.type
_entity.pdbx_description
1 polymer ?
#
loop_
_entity_poly.entity_id
_entity_poly.type
_entity_poly.pdbx_seq_one_letter_code
_entity_poly.pdbx_strand_id
1 'polypeptide(L)'
;MLACQVPTHSVPQLLHKVGEHFGYRFSDIPHRKTVEQMMRELGIISELQAAEIAFSTKNLTLGFDATTQEGVHVNVVHLTNESSCMVVAIDQLAGGTSYDYMSHITKSVDNLAKLYSDFYRKQYTDVRSTIISNITNTMSDRVAVNHATITKLNTFWQKSLNELNCHLHPLDTITSACKSSLKALETSKGKLFGRDCFAANIVVQLNKLRYKDGKGDPKGFVAFLDKHGLPRGLIPRYRGNRLHILFHTCGTLIHHYQKLQSFLFSGVVLCGGLRNSLFQDFTSDTGIREMCALGLIGKLVTGPWMKKFYVAPGQGLDYLSGIQVIKNVCNALVESSAEALSLIHRKTDFFGGDLNDPVFQSLI
;
A
#
# COMPACT_ATOMS: atom_id res chain seq x y z
N MET A 1 -14.46 -6.13 23.18
CA MET A 1 -13.83 -7.39 23.64
C MET A 1 -13.00 -7.89 22.47
N LEU A 2 -11.74 -7.49 22.40
CA LEU A 2 -10.84 -7.83 21.30
C LEU A 2 -10.60 -9.34 21.33
N ALA A 3 -11.17 -10.06 20.37
CA ALA A 3 -10.61 -11.35 20.00
C ALA A 3 -9.23 -11.04 19.42
N CYS A 4 -8.20 -11.11 20.27
CA CYS A 4 -6.82 -10.85 19.87
C CYS A 4 -6.50 -11.72 18.64
N GLN A 5 -6.43 -11.11 17.45
CA GLN A 5 -6.03 -11.75 16.19
C GLN A 5 -4.53 -12.07 16.18
N VAL A 6 -3.92 -12.22 17.35
CA VAL A 6 -2.56 -12.68 17.52
C VAL A 6 -2.60 -14.19 17.34
N PRO A 7 -1.78 -14.80 16.47
CA PRO A 7 -1.77 -16.24 16.26
C PRO A 7 -1.12 -16.98 17.45
N THR A 8 -1.71 -16.83 18.64
CA THR A 8 -1.22 -17.36 19.92
C THR A 8 -1.23 -18.89 19.96
N HIS A 9 -2.07 -19.53 19.14
CA HIS A 9 -2.15 -20.98 19.01
C HIS A 9 -0.80 -21.61 18.66
N SER A 10 -0.05 -20.99 17.75
CA SER A 10 1.19 -21.56 17.24
C SER A 10 2.42 -21.19 18.07
N VAL A 11 2.30 -20.24 19.01
CA VAL A 11 3.42 -19.73 19.81
C VAL A 11 4.14 -20.83 20.60
N PRO A 12 3.45 -21.74 21.32
CA PRO A 12 4.13 -22.81 22.05
C PRO A 12 4.90 -23.76 21.12
N GLN A 13 4.30 -24.13 19.99
CA GLN A 13 4.94 -25.01 18.99
C GLN A 13 6.13 -24.34 18.30
N LEU A 14 6.04 -23.04 18.02
CA LEU A 14 7.13 -22.26 17.46
C LEU A 14 8.31 -22.18 18.42
N LEU A 15 8.07 -21.89 19.71
CA LEU A 15 9.11 -21.86 20.72
C LEU A 15 9.83 -23.21 20.82
N HIS A 16 9.10 -24.33 20.82
CA HIS A 16 9.70 -25.66 20.82
C HIS A 16 10.63 -25.88 19.61
N LYS A 17 10.13 -25.62 18.39
CA LYS A 17 10.90 -25.82 17.16
C LYS A 17 12.13 -24.92 17.08
N VAL A 18 12.01 -23.67 17.53
CA VAL A 18 13.14 -22.73 17.59
C VAL A 18 14.18 -23.23 18.59
N GLY A 19 13.75 -23.69 19.77
CA GLY A 19 14.64 -24.30 20.75
C GLY A 19 15.42 -25.48 20.16
N GLU A 20 14.71 -26.46 19.58
CA GLU A 20 15.33 -27.63 18.93
C GLU A 20 16.34 -27.23 17.86
N HIS A 21 16.03 -26.22 17.04
CA HIS A 21 16.93 -25.72 16.00
C HIS A 21 18.25 -25.17 16.58
N PHE A 22 18.21 -24.56 17.76
CA PHE A 22 19.39 -24.03 18.45
C PHE A 22 19.98 -25.00 19.49
N GLY A 23 19.54 -26.27 19.51
CA GLY A 23 20.01 -27.26 20.48
C GLY A 23 19.59 -26.98 21.93
N TYR A 24 18.58 -26.13 22.13
CA TYR A 24 18.06 -25.76 23.44
C TYR A 24 16.69 -26.39 23.69
N ARG A 25 16.52 -27.08 24.81
CA ARG A 25 15.22 -27.63 25.22
C ARG A 25 14.65 -26.79 26.35
N PHE A 26 13.58 -26.06 26.06
CA PHE A 26 12.84 -25.32 27.09
C PHE A 26 12.30 -26.30 28.14
N SER A 27 12.56 -26.04 29.42
CA SER A 27 11.98 -26.81 30.54
C SER A 27 10.48 -26.57 30.64
N ASP A 28 10.06 -25.32 30.40
CA ASP A 28 8.68 -24.88 30.44
C ASP A 28 8.39 -23.95 29.26
N ILE A 29 7.25 -24.16 28.61
CA ILE A 29 6.75 -23.33 27.50
C ILE A 29 5.40 -22.76 27.95
N PRO A 30 5.17 -21.43 27.83
CA PRO A 30 3.92 -20.84 28.25
C PRO A 30 2.76 -21.45 27.48
N HIS A 31 1.71 -21.84 28.22
CA HIS A 31 0.49 -22.34 27.60
C HIS A 31 -0.18 -21.22 26.79
N ARG A 32 -0.93 -21.58 25.73
CA ARG A 32 -1.66 -20.63 24.87
C ARG A 32 -2.45 -19.59 25.68
N LYS A 33 -3.18 -20.03 26.72
CA LYS A 33 -3.96 -19.16 27.61
C LYS A 33 -3.09 -18.12 28.33
N THR A 34 -1.89 -18.50 28.76
CA THR A 34 -0.94 -17.59 29.40
C THR A 34 -0.48 -16.52 28.40
N VAL A 35 -0.17 -16.93 27.17
CA VAL A 35 0.19 -16.00 26.09
C VAL A 35 -0.97 -15.05 25.78
N GLU A 36 -2.20 -15.55 25.68
CA GLU A 36 -3.40 -14.72 25.45
C GLU A 36 -3.64 -13.72 26.56
N GLN A 37 -3.43 -14.11 27.83
CA GLN A 37 -3.53 -13.21 28.96
C GLN A 37 -2.44 -12.12 28.92
N MET A 38 -1.18 -12.49 28.68
CA MET A 38 -0.08 -11.53 28.53
C MET A 38 -0.36 -10.53 27.40
N MET A 39 -0.85 -11.00 26.26
CA MET A 39 -1.22 -10.12 25.14
C MET A 39 -2.35 -9.16 25.50
N ARG A 40 -3.33 -9.61 26.29
CA ARG A 40 -4.42 -8.75 26.76
C ARG A 40 -3.92 -7.66 27.72
N GLU A 41 -3.05 -8.02 28.66
CA GLU A 41 -2.46 -7.08 29.61
C GLU A 41 -1.57 -6.05 28.89
N LEU A 42 -0.73 -6.50 27.95
CA LEU A 42 0.07 -5.63 27.09
C LEU A 42 -0.81 -4.71 26.23
N GLY A 43 -1.95 -5.20 25.74
CA GLY A 43 -2.94 -4.41 25.03
C GLY A 43 -3.49 -3.25 25.87
N ILE A 44 -3.87 -3.52 27.13
CA ILE A 44 -4.35 -2.49 28.05
C ILE A 44 -3.25 -1.45 28.34
N ILE A 45 -2.00 -1.90 28.54
CA ILE A 45 -0.86 -0.98 28.75
C ILE A 45 -0.66 -0.10 27.51
N SER A 46 -0.70 -0.68 26.30
CA SER A 46 -0.59 0.07 25.05
C SER A 46 -1.73 1.07 24.86
N GLU A 47 -2.97 0.69 25.19
CA GLU A 47 -4.12 1.59 25.15
C GLU A 47 -3.99 2.73 26.16
N LEU A 48 -3.49 2.46 27.38
CA LEU A 48 -3.26 3.48 28.40
C LEU A 48 -2.19 4.48 27.95
N GLN A 49 -1.07 4.00 27.37
CA GLN A 49 -0.04 4.85 26.78
C GLN A 49 -0.61 5.74 25.66
N ALA A 50 -1.43 5.17 24.79
CA ALA A 50 -2.11 5.93 23.75
C ALA A 50 -3.05 6.99 24.35
N ALA A 51 -3.77 6.66 25.43
CA ALA A 51 -4.66 7.58 26.11
C ALA A 51 -3.92 8.71 26.83
N GLU A 52 -2.78 8.41 27.47
CA GLU A 52 -1.89 9.40 28.10
C GLU A 52 -1.38 10.41 27.08
N ILE A 53 -0.92 9.93 25.90
CA ILE A 53 -0.47 10.80 24.82
C ILE A 53 -1.65 11.60 24.25
N ALA A 54 -2.80 10.96 24.03
CA ALA A 54 -4.01 11.62 23.54
C ALA A 54 -4.49 12.75 24.47
N PHE A 55 -4.37 12.56 25.79
CA PHE A 55 -4.78 13.54 26.79
C PHE A 55 -3.76 14.67 26.97
N SER A 56 -2.45 14.38 26.88
CA SER A 56 -1.38 15.35 27.19
C SER A 56 -0.85 16.11 25.98
N THR A 57 -1.00 15.57 24.76
CA THR A 57 -0.38 16.12 23.55
C THR A 57 -1.39 16.89 22.73
N LYS A 58 -1.12 18.17 22.48
CA LYS A 58 -1.93 19.00 21.57
C LYS A 58 -1.57 18.72 20.11
N ASN A 59 -2.46 19.14 19.21
CA ASN A 59 -2.28 19.10 17.75
C ASN A 59 -2.08 17.69 17.16
N LEU A 60 -2.76 16.71 17.73
CA LEU A 60 -2.72 15.34 17.24
C LEU A 60 -3.37 15.23 15.86
N THR A 61 -2.78 14.36 15.04
CA THR A 61 -3.35 13.94 13.77
C THR A 61 -4.04 12.60 13.95
N LEU A 62 -5.36 12.58 13.72
CA LEU A 62 -6.16 11.36 13.68
C LEU A 62 -6.07 10.75 12.27
N GLY A 63 -5.39 9.61 12.16
CA GLY A 63 -5.36 8.85 10.93
C GLY A 63 -6.33 7.68 10.95
N PHE A 64 -6.93 7.39 9.82
CA PHE A 64 -7.73 6.18 9.63
C PHE A 64 -7.54 5.64 8.22
N ASP A 65 -7.42 4.32 8.12
CA ASP A 65 -7.15 3.62 6.87
C ASP A 65 -7.91 2.29 6.86
N ALA A 66 -8.59 2.02 5.75
CA ALA A 66 -9.48 0.87 5.65
C ALA A 66 -9.13 0.02 4.44
N THR A 67 -9.19 -1.29 4.61
CA THR A 67 -8.95 -2.25 3.55
C THR A 67 -10.00 -3.34 3.56
N THR A 68 -10.37 -3.82 2.37
CA THR A 68 -11.25 -4.98 2.22
C THR A 68 -10.46 -6.12 1.63
N GLN A 69 -10.34 -7.22 2.36
CA GLN A 69 -9.73 -8.44 1.88
C GLN A 69 -10.67 -9.62 2.11
N GLU A 70 -10.95 -10.40 1.04
CA GLU A 70 -11.71 -11.65 1.12
C GLU A 70 -13.10 -11.48 1.78
N GLY A 71 -13.76 -10.34 1.53
CA GLY A 71 -15.08 -10.01 2.10
C GLY A 71 -15.03 -9.47 3.52
N VAL A 72 -13.86 -9.38 4.13
CA VAL A 72 -13.64 -8.78 5.45
C VAL A 72 -13.18 -7.34 5.26
N HIS A 73 -13.96 -6.40 5.78
CA HIS A 73 -13.61 -4.98 5.80
C HIS A 73 -13.00 -4.62 7.15
N VAL A 74 -11.75 -4.16 7.15
CA VAL A 74 -10.99 -3.82 8.35
C VAL A 74 -10.61 -2.35 8.27
N ASN A 75 -10.78 -1.63 9.38
CA ASN A 75 -10.35 -0.24 9.52
C ASN A 75 -9.39 -0.13 10.69
N VAL A 76 -8.32 0.65 10.51
CA VAL A 76 -7.40 1.04 11.58
C VAL A 76 -7.62 2.51 11.93
N VAL A 77 -7.60 2.82 13.22
CA VAL A 77 -7.58 4.18 13.76
C VAL A 77 -6.27 4.38 14.50
N HIS A 78 -5.58 5.49 14.22
CA HIS A 78 -4.32 5.82 14.85
C HIS A 78 -4.22 7.31 15.18
N LEU A 79 -3.42 7.63 16.19
CA LEU A 79 -3.09 9.00 16.58
C LEU A 79 -1.61 9.23 16.39
N THR A 80 -1.27 10.34 15.73
CA THR A 80 0.10 10.69 15.41
C THR A 80 0.44 12.05 16.01
N ASN A 81 1.60 12.11 16.67
CA ASN A 81 2.28 13.34 17.06
C ASN A 81 3.59 13.47 16.24
N GLU A 82 4.44 14.43 16.59
CA GLU A 82 5.67 14.70 15.83
C GLU A 82 6.68 13.53 15.83
N SER A 83 6.67 12.71 16.88
CA SER A 83 7.71 11.68 17.11
C SER A 83 7.18 10.24 17.03
N SER A 84 5.86 10.04 17.08
CA SER A 84 5.27 8.72 17.24
C SER A 84 3.89 8.62 16.59
N CYS A 85 3.57 7.42 16.10
CA CYS A 85 2.26 7.02 15.62
C CYS A 85 1.79 5.84 16.47
N MET A 86 0.62 5.99 17.10
CA MET A 86 0.03 4.99 17.98
C MET A 86 -1.22 4.43 17.32
N VAL A 87 -1.24 3.11 17.16
CA VAL A 87 -2.47 2.42 16.75
C VAL A 87 -3.41 2.38 17.95
N VAL A 88 -4.60 2.96 17.78
CA VAL A 88 -5.64 3.03 18.81
C VAL A 88 -6.61 1.86 18.68
N ALA A 89 -7.02 1.54 17.45
CA ALA A 89 -7.95 0.45 17.21
C ALA A 89 -7.74 -0.17 15.83
N ILE A 90 -7.99 -1.47 15.73
CA ILE A 90 -8.08 -2.21 14.47
C ILE A 90 -9.31 -3.11 14.59
N ASP A 91 -10.37 -2.76 13.86
CA ASP A 91 -11.64 -3.50 13.92
C ASP A 91 -12.09 -3.94 12.54
N GLN A 92 -12.71 -5.12 12.49
CA GLN A 92 -13.55 -5.53 11.38
C GLN A 92 -14.88 -4.76 11.46
N LEU A 93 -15.23 -4.03 10.40
CA LEU A 93 -16.48 -3.29 10.34
C LEU A 93 -17.50 -4.00 9.42
N ALA A 94 -18.78 -3.70 9.63
CA ALA A 94 -19.87 -4.25 8.82
C ALA A 94 -19.80 -3.80 7.36
N GLY A 95 -19.21 -2.62 7.11
CA GLY A 95 -19.00 -2.04 5.80
C GLY A 95 -18.04 -0.86 5.87
N GLY A 96 -17.85 -0.20 4.73
CA GLY A 96 -16.99 0.96 4.58
C GLY A 96 -17.78 2.24 4.35
N THR A 97 -18.87 2.47 5.10
CA THR A 97 -19.63 3.72 5.00
C THR A 97 -19.05 4.79 5.93
N SER A 98 -19.42 6.05 5.70
CA SER A 98 -18.97 7.16 6.56
C SER A 98 -19.50 7.07 7.99
N TYR A 99 -20.63 6.37 8.19
CA TYR A 99 -21.15 6.10 9.53
C TYR A 99 -20.33 5.03 10.24
N ASP A 100 -19.94 3.96 9.53
CA ASP A 100 -19.11 2.90 10.09
C ASP A 100 -17.78 3.45 10.61
N TYR A 101 -17.10 4.28 9.81
CA TYR A 101 -15.84 4.91 10.18
C TYR A 101 -16.01 5.92 11.32
N MET A 102 -17.02 6.80 11.27
CA MET A 102 -17.27 7.77 12.33
C MET A 102 -17.60 7.08 13.67
N SER A 103 -18.38 6.00 13.63
CA SER A 103 -18.71 5.18 14.80
C SER A 103 -17.45 4.52 15.38
N HIS A 104 -16.62 3.91 14.53
CA HIS A 104 -15.38 3.26 14.95
C HIS A 104 -14.40 4.27 15.59
N ILE A 105 -14.17 5.42 14.95
CA ILE A 105 -13.32 6.50 15.47
C ILE A 105 -13.83 7.00 16.82
N THR A 106 -15.12 7.30 16.92
CA THR A 106 -15.72 7.83 18.15
C THR A 106 -15.58 6.83 19.29
N LYS A 107 -15.92 5.55 19.05
CA LYS A 107 -15.76 4.48 20.06
C LYS A 107 -14.31 4.32 20.49
N SER A 108 -13.36 4.45 19.56
CA SER A 108 -11.93 4.37 19.86
C SER A 108 -11.50 5.49 20.81
N VAL A 109 -11.92 6.73 20.54
CA VAL A 109 -11.66 7.88 21.43
C VAL A 109 -12.36 7.73 22.78
N ASP A 110 -13.61 7.28 22.79
CA ASP A 110 -14.39 7.04 24.02
C ASP A 110 -13.72 5.97 24.90
N ASN A 111 -13.17 4.91 24.29
CA ASN A 111 -12.42 3.87 25.01
C ASN A 111 -11.15 4.41 25.65
N LEU A 112 -10.35 5.21 24.93
CA LEU A 112 -9.17 5.87 25.50
C LEU A 112 -9.55 6.78 26.67
N ALA A 113 -10.59 7.60 26.49
CA ALA A 113 -11.05 8.51 27.52
C ALA A 113 -11.53 7.75 28.77
N LYS A 114 -12.26 6.65 28.59
CA LYS A 114 -12.70 5.80 29.69
C LYS A 114 -11.53 5.16 30.42
N LEU A 115 -10.59 4.55 29.71
CA LEU A 115 -9.42 3.91 30.31
C LEU A 115 -8.59 4.89 31.12
N TYR A 116 -8.30 6.08 30.57
CA TYR A 116 -7.55 7.12 31.27
C TYR A 116 -8.32 7.67 32.47
N SER A 117 -9.63 7.87 32.32
CA SER A 117 -10.54 8.30 33.40
C SER A 117 -10.53 7.32 34.57
N ASP A 118 -10.66 6.03 34.29
CA ASP A 118 -10.68 4.96 35.28
C ASP A 118 -9.31 4.82 35.98
N PHE A 119 -8.22 4.85 35.21
CA PHE A 119 -6.87 4.67 35.74
C PHE A 119 -6.41 5.84 36.64
N TYR A 120 -6.63 7.09 36.18
CA TYR A 120 -6.23 8.30 36.90
C TYR A 120 -7.33 8.88 37.80
N ARG A 121 -8.49 8.23 37.87
CA ARG A 121 -9.66 8.67 38.67
C ARG A 121 -10.11 10.10 38.33
N LYS A 122 -10.15 10.43 37.04
CA LYS A 122 -10.65 11.72 36.53
C LYS A 122 -12.09 11.60 36.06
N GLN A 123 -12.74 12.73 35.78
CA GLN A 123 -14.09 12.73 35.21
C GLN A 123 -14.03 12.39 33.70
N TYR A 124 -14.79 11.38 33.28
CA TYR A 124 -14.81 10.91 31.89
C TYR A 124 -15.10 12.01 30.87
N THR A 125 -16.08 12.87 31.16
CA THR A 125 -16.49 13.97 30.28
C THR A 125 -15.37 14.96 30.03
N ASP A 126 -14.61 15.32 31.06
CA ASP A 126 -13.47 16.23 30.97
C ASP A 126 -12.32 15.61 30.18
N VAL A 127 -12.00 14.34 30.46
CA VAL A 127 -10.96 13.59 29.75
C VAL A 127 -11.30 13.48 28.27
N ARG A 128 -12.54 13.08 27.96
CA ARG A 128 -13.02 12.95 26.59
C ARG A 128 -12.97 14.26 25.83
N SER A 129 -13.47 15.34 26.44
CA SER A 129 -13.44 16.69 25.83
C SER A 129 -11.99 17.13 25.57
N THR A 130 -11.09 16.88 26.51
CA THR A 130 -9.66 17.18 26.38
C THR A 130 -9.03 16.43 25.21
N ILE A 131 -9.22 15.10 25.13
CA ILE A 131 -8.69 14.30 24.01
C ILE A 131 -9.22 14.81 22.66
N ILE A 132 -10.52 15.07 22.53
CA ILE A 132 -11.12 15.61 21.30
C ILE A 132 -10.53 16.99 20.97
N SER A 133 -10.35 17.86 21.98
CA SER A 133 -9.76 19.18 21.80
C SER A 133 -8.31 19.13 21.32
N ASN A 134 -7.58 18.08 21.69
CA ASN A 134 -6.19 17.87 21.29
C ASN A 134 -6.03 17.39 19.85
N ILE A 135 -7.04 16.71 19.30
CA ILE A 135 -7.05 16.26 17.89
C ILE A 135 -7.43 17.44 17.00
N THR A 136 -6.50 17.95 16.19
CA THR A 136 -6.75 19.11 15.31
C THR A 136 -6.71 18.77 13.82
N ASN A 137 -6.05 17.67 13.46
CA ASN A 137 -5.88 17.25 12.07
C ASN A 137 -6.42 15.83 11.86
N THR A 138 -6.83 15.53 10.64
CA THR A 138 -7.10 14.17 10.17
C THR A 138 -6.19 13.81 9.01
N MET A 139 -5.88 12.53 8.83
CA MET A 139 -5.18 12.03 7.65
C MET A 139 -5.84 10.76 7.10
N SER A 140 -6.27 10.80 5.84
CA SER A 140 -6.88 9.65 5.16
C SER A 140 -6.52 9.63 3.67
N ASP A 141 -7.04 8.62 2.95
CA ASP A 141 -7.08 8.68 1.49
C ASP A 141 -8.03 9.79 0.98
N ARG A 142 -8.13 9.91 -0.35
CA ARG A 142 -8.92 10.94 -1.06
C ARG A 142 -10.33 10.49 -1.45
N VAL A 143 -10.83 9.39 -0.91
CA VAL A 143 -12.15 8.84 -1.26
C VAL A 143 -13.24 9.67 -0.59
N ALA A 144 -14.33 9.92 -1.32
CA ALA A 144 -15.46 10.75 -0.86
C ALA A 144 -16.07 10.30 0.48
N VAL A 145 -16.02 9.00 0.78
CA VAL A 145 -16.49 8.45 2.06
C VAL A 145 -15.68 9.00 3.24
N ASN A 146 -14.37 9.22 3.08
CA ASN A 146 -13.50 9.71 4.14
C ASN A 146 -13.77 11.19 4.42
N HIS A 147 -13.95 12.00 3.38
CA HIS A 147 -14.44 13.37 3.52
C HIS A 147 -15.80 13.45 4.23
N ALA A 148 -16.74 12.58 3.85
CA ALA A 148 -18.04 12.48 4.50
C ALA A 148 -17.94 12.04 5.97
N THR A 149 -16.96 11.19 6.30
CA THR A 149 -16.66 10.76 7.68
C THR A 149 -16.18 11.95 8.51
N ILE A 150 -15.24 12.72 7.99
CA ILE A 150 -14.69 13.91 8.66
C ILE A 150 -15.77 14.97 8.86
N THR A 151 -16.64 15.17 7.87
CA THR A 151 -17.80 16.07 8.00
C THR A 151 -18.72 15.63 9.14
N LYS A 152 -19.02 14.33 9.25
CA LYS A 152 -19.81 13.77 10.36
C LYS A 152 -19.11 13.92 11.71
N LEU A 153 -17.79 13.70 11.77
CA LEU A 153 -17.01 13.93 12.99
C LEU A 153 -17.04 15.39 13.40
N ASN A 154 -16.89 16.33 12.48
CA ASN A 154 -16.94 17.76 12.76
C ASN A 154 -18.29 18.15 13.37
N THR A 155 -19.40 17.64 12.83
CA THR A 155 -20.73 17.84 13.41
C THR A 155 -20.86 17.18 14.79
N PHE A 156 -20.43 15.92 14.93
CA PHE A 156 -20.61 15.14 16.16
C PHE A 156 -19.73 15.64 17.32
N TRP A 157 -18.51 16.08 17.03
CA TRP A 157 -17.57 16.65 17.99
C TRP A 157 -17.70 18.17 18.14
N GLN A 158 -18.57 18.81 17.35
CA GLN A 158 -18.74 20.27 17.30
C GLN A 158 -17.40 21.01 17.14
N LYS A 159 -16.58 20.50 16.22
CA LYS A 159 -15.22 20.98 15.98
C LYS A 159 -14.94 21.04 14.49
N SER A 160 -14.04 21.94 14.08
CA SER A 160 -13.47 21.92 12.73
C SER A 160 -12.11 21.22 12.76
N LEU A 161 -12.00 20.10 12.06
CA LEU A 161 -10.76 19.36 11.86
C LEU A 161 -10.12 19.75 10.53
N ASN A 162 -8.78 19.89 10.51
CA ASN A 162 -8.04 20.05 9.27
C ASN A 162 -7.97 18.71 8.54
N GLU A 163 -8.52 18.65 7.33
CA GLU A 163 -8.50 17.45 6.50
C GLU A 163 -7.21 17.37 5.67
N LEU A 164 -6.31 16.44 6.04
CA LEU A 164 -5.09 16.14 5.30
C LEU A 164 -5.30 14.86 4.47
N ASN A 165 -4.82 14.90 3.23
CA ASN A 165 -4.95 13.82 2.26
C ASN A 165 -3.60 13.18 2.00
N CYS A 166 -3.54 11.86 2.04
CA CYS A 166 -2.31 11.13 1.78
C CYS A 166 -1.71 11.49 0.41
N HIS A 167 -0.41 11.79 0.40
CA HIS A 167 0.35 12.17 -0.80
C HIS A 167 0.67 10.99 -1.73
N LEU A 168 0.48 9.75 -1.29
CA LEU A 168 0.68 8.57 -2.14
C LEU A 168 -0.56 8.19 -2.95
N HIS A 169 -1.76 8.47 -2.43
CA HIS A 169 -3.01 8.10 -3.09
C HIS A 169 -3.22 8.66 -4.51
N PRO A 170 -2.65 9.81 -4.93
CA PRO A 170 -2.65 10.21 -6.34
C PRO A 170 -2.12 9.14 -7.31
N LEU A 171 -1.21 8.26 -6.87
CA LEU A 171 -0.67 7.18 -7.70
C LEU A 171 -1.74 6.16 -8.11
N ASP A 172 -2.77 5.93 -7.29
CA ASP A 172 -3.88 5.03 -7.64
C ASP A 172 -4.77 5.64 -8.73
N THR A 173 -5.00 6.96 -8.66
CA THR A 173 -5.71 7.70 -9.71
C THR A 173 -4.91 7.71 -11.01
N ILE A 174 -3.59 7.94 -10.95
CA ILE A 174 -2.71 7.88 -12.14
C ILE A 174 -2.76 6.49 -12.75
N THR A 175 -2.64 5.43 -11.94
CA THR A 175 -2.74 4.04 -12.40
C THR A 175 -4.06 3.78 -13.12
N SER A 176 -5.17 4.18 -12.51
CA SER A 176 -6.52 3.97 -13.07
C SER A 176 -6.73 4.75 -14.38
N ALA A 177 -6.25 5.99 -14.43
CA ALA A 177 -6.31 6.83 -15.64
C ALA A 177 -5.48 6.22 -16.77
N CYS A 178 -4.21 5.86 -16.53
CA CYS A 178 -3.36 5.25 -17.55
C CYS A 178 -3.94 3.95 -18.11
N LYS A 179 -4.45 3.05 -17.25
CA LYS A 179 -5.08 1.81 -17.71
C LYS A 179 -6.30 2.09 -18.60
N SER A 180 -7.17 3.00 -18.19
CA SER A 180 -8.36 3.38 -18.97
C SER A 180 -8.00 4.03 -20.30
N SER A 181 -7.03 4.95 -20.31
CA SER A 181 -6.57 5.63 -21.52
C SER A 181 -5.93 4.66 -22.51
N LEU A 182 -5.05 3.76 -22.06
CA LEU A 182 -4.45 2.74 -22.93
C LEU A 182 -5.52 1.79 -23.46
N LYS A 183 -6.45 1.35 -22.60
CA LYS A 183 -7.55 0.47 -23.00
C LYS A 183 -8.41 1.07 -24.12
N ALA A 184 -8.66 2.38 -24.07
CA ALA A 184 -9.45 3.09 -25.07
C ALA A 184 -8.76 3.18 -26.44
N LEU A 185 -7.43 3.02 -26.50
CA LEU A 185 -6.64 3.05 -27.73
C LEU A 185 -6.47 1.65 -28.37
N GLU A 186 -6.86 0.59 -27.68
CA GLU A 186 -6.75 -0.78 -28.20
C GLU A 186 -7.74 -1.02 -29.36
N THR A 187 -7.21 -1.46 -30.49
CA THR A 187 -8.01 -1.84 -31.66
C THR A 187 -8.25 -3.35 -31.76
N SER A 188 -7.62 -4.14 -30.89
CA SER A 188 -7.70 -5.59 -30.90
C SER A 188 -7.86 -6.15 -29.50
N LYS A 189 -8.30 -7.41 -29.41
CA LYS A 189 -8.46 -8.11 -28.14
C LYS A 189 -7.28 -9.05 -27.88
N GLY A 190 -6.64 -8.88 -26.74
CA GLY A 190 -5.55 -9.75 -26.29
C GLY A 190 -6.01 -11.18 -25.98
N LYS A 191 -5.04 -12.08 -25.89
CA LYS A 191 -5.21 -13.50 -25.58
C LYS A 191 -5.29 -13.74 -24.08
N LEU A 192 -4.79 -12.81 -23.28
CA LEU A 192 -4.88 -12.84 -21.83
C LEU A 192 -6.27 -12.42 -21.35
N PHE A 193 -6.82 -13.19 -20.42
CA PHE A 193 -8.05 -12.82 -19.73
C PHE A 193 -7.82 -11.65 -18.77
N GLY A 194 -8.62 -10.60 -18.91
CA GLY A 194 -8.65 -9.46 -18.01
C GLY A 194 -9.58 -8.36 -18.50
N ARG A 195 -9.85 -7.38 -17.62
CA ARG A 195 -10.70 -6.21 -17.93
C ARG A 195 -9.89 -4.95 -18.20
N ASP A 196 -8.60 -4.96 -17.86
CA ASP A 196 -7.69 -3.82 -18.04
C ASP A 196 -7.03 -3.85 -19.43
N CYS A 197 -6.09 -2.92 -19.65
CA CYS A 197 -5.30 -2.83 -20.87
C CYS A 197 -4.29 -3.99 -21.05
N PHE A 198 -3.71 -4.17 -22.24
CA PHE A 198 -2.75 -5.26 -22.52
C PHE A 198 -1.62 -5.31 -21.49
N ALA A 199 -0.94 -4.19 -21.23
CA ALA A 199 0.20 -4.17 -20.32
C ALA A 199 -0.20 -4.54 -18.89
N ALA A 200 -1.34 -4.04 -18.40
CA ALA A 200 -1.85 -4.39 -17.08
C ALA A 200 -2.21 -5.88 -16.99
N ASN A 201 -2.82 -6.44 -18.03
CA ASN A 201 -3.12 -7.87 -18.10
C ASN A 201 -1.83 -8.70 -18.13
N ILE A 202 -0.81 -8.31 -18.91
CA ILE A 202 0.50 -8.97 -18.94
C ILE A 202 1.09 -9.03 -17.52
N VAL A 203 1.14 -7.90 -16.80
CA VAL A 203 1.68 -7.85 -15.42
C VAL A 203 0.91 -8.75 -14.47
N VAL A 204 -0.43 -8.71 -14.49
CA VAL A 204 -1.29 -9.55 -13.65
C VAL A 204 -1.07 -11.04 -13.93
N GLN A 205 -1.05 -11.42 -15.20
CA GLN A 205 -0.95 -12.82 -15.60
C GLN A 205 0.47 -13.36 -15.40
N LEU A 206 1.51 -12.53 -15.58
CA LEU A 206 2.88 -12.90 -15.22
C LEU A 206 3.02 -13.10 -13.71
N ASN A 207 2.37 -12.25 -12.90
CA ASN A 207 2.33 -12.45 -11.46
C ASN A 207 1.62 -13.77 -11.09
N LYS A 208 0.56 -14.18 -11.80
CA LYS A 208 -0.05 -15.50 -11.62
C LYS A 208 0.90 -16.63 -12.01
N LEU A 209 1.62 -16.50 -13.14
CA LEU A 209 2.62 -17.49 -13.56
C LEU A 209 3.67 -17.71 -12.46
N ARG A 210 4.06 -16.66 -11.74
CA ARG A 210 5.12 -16.71 -10.72
C ARG A 210 4.69 -17.26 -9.36
N TYR A 211 3.40 -17.21 -9.01
CA TYR A 211 2.95 -17.46 -7.64
C TYR A 211 1.76 -18.42 -7.50
N LYS A 212 1.05 -18.76 -8.58
CA LYS A 212 -0.16 -19.57 -8.49
C LYS A 212 0.14 -21.05 -8.70
N ASP A 213 0.09 -21.82 -7.63
CA ASP A 213 0.23 -23.28 -7.70
C ASP A 213 -0.87 -23.91 -8.57
N GLY A 214 -0.48 -24.91 -9.38
CA GLY A 214 -1.36 -25.64 -10.29
C GLY A 214 -1.75 -24.89 -11.58
N LYS A 215 -1.45 -23.59 -11.72
CA LYS A 215 -1.68 -22.82 -12.98
C LYS A 215 -0.45 -22.08 -13.50
N GLY A 216 0.51 -21.79 -12.62
CA GLY A 216 1.76 -21.12 -12.95
C GLY A 216 2.97 -22.05 -12.96
N ASP A 217 4.16 -21.45 -13.13
CA ASP A 217 5.47 -22.08 -13.06
C ASP A 217 6.41 -21.32 -12.09
N PRO A 218 6.12 -21.30 -10.77
CA PRO A 218 6.96 -20.59 -9.79
C PRO A 218 8.41 -21.10 -9.78
N LYS A 219 8.60 -22.42 -9.81
CA LYS A 219 9.93 -23.06 -9.76
C LYS A 219 10.72 -22.78 -11.03
N GLY A 220 10.11 -22.89 -12.21
CA GLY A 220 10.77 -22.59 -13.48
C GLY A 220 11.12 -21.11 -13.61
N PHE A 221 10.30 -20.19 -13.08
CA PHE A 221 10.66 -18.78 -13.03
C PHE A 221 11.87 -18.52 -12.12
N VAL A 222 11.93 -19.13 -10.93
CA VAL A 222 13.11 -19.01 -10.05
C VAL A 222 14.37 -19.57 -10.72
N ALA A 223 14.28 -20.75 -11.34
CA ALA A 223 15.40 -21.35 -12.07
C ALA A 223 15.86 -20.48 -13.26
N PHE A 224 14.92 -19.83 -13.96
CA PHE A 224 15.23 -18.85 -15.01
C PHE A 224 16.03 -17.66 -14.47
N LEU A 225 15.63 -17.10 -13.33
CA LEU A 225 16.34 -15.97 -12.73
C LEU A 225 17.76 -16.37 -12.32
N ASP A 226 17.90 -17.50 -11.62
CA ASP A 226 19.20 -18.00 -11.16
C ASP A 226 20.14 -18.29 -12.35
N LYS A 227 19.62 -18.91 -13.43
CA LYS A 227 20.38 -19.20 -14.66
C LYS A 227 20.94 -17.93 -15.33
N HIS A 228 20.24 -16.80 -15.25
CA HIS A 228 20.63 -15.55 -15.90
C HIS A 228 21.28 -14.54 -14.94
N GLY A 229 21.60 -14.94 -13.71
CA GLY A 229 22.18 -14.07 -12.69
C GLY A 229 21.27 -12.90 -12.29
N LEU A 230 19.94 -13.07 -12.41
CA LEU A 230 18.97 -12.04 -12.09
C LEU A 230 18.51 -12.13 -10.63
N PRO A 231 18.26 -11.01 -9.94
CA PRO A 231 17.82 -11.04 -8.55
C PRO A 231 16.46 -11.71 -8.43
N ARG A 232 16.26 -12.58 -7.43
CA ARG A 232 14.95 -13.23 -7.18
C ARG A 232 13.81 -12.24 -6.91
N GLY A 233 14.17 -11.05 -6.42
CA GLY A 233 13.27 -9.92 -6.22
C GLY A 233 13.08 -9.01 -7.45
N LEU A 234 13.59 -9.39 -8.64
CA LEU A 234 13.60 -8.56 -9.85
C LEU A 234 12.24 -7.92 -10.15
N ILE A 235 11.17 -8.71 -10.07
CA ILE A 235 9.82 -8.22 -10.28
C ILE A 235 9.09 -8.24 -8.94
N PRO A 236 8.63 -7.10 -8.40
CA PRO A 236 7.83 -7.09 -7.18
C PRO A 236 6.56 -7.93 -7.33
N ARG A 237 6.02 -8.42 -6.22
CA ARG A 237 4.74 -9.14 -6.25
C ARG A 237 3.61 -8.15 -6.51
N TYR A 238 2.82 -8.39 -7.55
CA TYR A 238 1.65 -7.58 -7.88
C TYR A 238 0.44 -8.07 -7.05
N ARG A 239 -0.04 -7.25 -6.12
CA ARG A 239 -1.25 -7.50 -5.32
C ARG A 239 -2.14 -6.24 -5.35
N GLY A 240 -3.18 -6.24 -6.17
CA GLY A 240 -4.09 -5.10 -6.33
C GLY A 240 -3.48 -3.91 -7.08
N ASN A 241 -4.20 -2.78 -7.13
CA ASN A 241 -3.75 -1.51 -7.71
C ASN A 241 -2.74 -0.81 -6.79
N ARG A 242 -1.57 -1.41 -6.51
CA ARG A 242 -0.59 -0.73 -5.64
C ARG A 242 0.23 0.28 -6.43
N LEU A 243 -0.20 1.55 -6.38
CA LEU A 243 0.63 2.75 -6.59
C LEU A 243 1.57 2.67 -7.81
N HIS A 244 2.86 2.40 -7.58
CA HIS A 244 3.93 2.41 -8.59
C HIS A 244 4.26 1.03 -9.20
N ILE A 245 3.77 -0.07 -8.61
CA ILE A 245 4.25 -1.43 -8.92
C ILE A 245 3.97 -1.82 -10.37
N LEU A 246 2.83 -1.40 -10.92
CA LEU A 246 2.49 -1.63 -12.34
C LEU A 246 3.58 -1.03 -13.25
N PHE A 247 3.83 0.27 -13.10
CA PHE A 247 4.77 1.02 -13.93
C PHE A 247 6.20 0.50 -13.80
N HIS A 248 6.65 0.24 -12.57
CA HIS A 248 7.97 -0.36 -12.31
C HIS A 248 8.12 -1.72 -13.00
N THR A 249 7.09 -2.56 -12.89
CA THR A 249 7.10 -3.88 -13.50
C THR A 249 7.20 -3.77 -15.01
N CYS A 250 6.36 -2.94 -15.66
CA CYS A 250 6.42 -2.72 -17.11
C CYS A 250 7.82 -2.28 -17.58
N GLY A 251 8.45 -1.33 -16.88
CA GLY A 251 9.83 -0.92 -17.17
C GLY A 251 10.82 -2.09 -17.08
N THR A 252 10.74 -2.87 -16.00
CA THR A 252 11.61 -4.04 -15.78
C THR A 252 11.42 -5.12 -16.85
N LEU A 253 10.17 -5.33 -17.29
CA LEU A 253 9.83 -6.30 -18.33
C LEU A 253 10.45 -5.93 -19.68
N ILE A 254 10.40 -4.65 -20.06
CA ILE A 254 11.03 -4.16 -21.29
C ILE A 254 12.57 -4.23 -21.18
N HIS A 255 13.14 -3.79 -20.06
CA HIS A 255 14.60 -3.85 -19.85
C HIS A 255 15.18 -5.27 -19.97
N HIS A 256 14.40 -6.30 -19.62
CA HIS A 256 14.78 -7.70 -19.74
C HIS A 256 14.02 -8.45 -20.84
N TYR A 257 13.50 -7.74 -21.84
CA TYR A 257 12.56 -8.26 -22.83
C TYR A 257 13.06 -9.55 -23.49
N GLN A 258 14.27 -9.56 -24.04
CA GLN A 258 14.81 -10.73 -24.76
C GLN A 258 14.91 -11.99 -23.88
N LYS A 259 15.38 -11.83 -22.64
CA LYS A 259 15.50 -12.95 -21.68
C LYS A 259 14.11 -13.48 -21.28
N LEU A 260 13.17 -12.57 -21.02
CA LEU A 260 11.79 -12.91 -20.64
C LEU A 260 11.00 -13.51 -21.80
N GLN A 261 11.17 -13.00 -23.02
CA GLN A 261 10.60 -13.57 -24.24
C GLN A 261 11.08 -15.01 -24.43
N SER A 262 12.39 -15.25 -24.30
CA SER A 262 12.97 -16.60 -24.40
C SER A 262 12.44 -17.53 -23.31
N PHE A 263 12.28 -17.02 -22.08
CA PHE A 263 11.62 -17.76 -21.02
C PHE A 263 10.18 -18.11 -21.39
N LEU A 264 9.35 -17.15 -21.79
CA LEU A 264 7.95 -17.41 -22.15
C LEU A 264 7.82 -18.39 -23.32
N PHE A 265 8.73 -18.35 -24.29
CA PHE A 265 8.78 -19.27 -25.43
C PHE A 265 9.19 -20.71 -25.06
N SER A 266 10.21 -20.88 -24.22
CA SER A 266 10.88 -22.17 -23.96
C SER A 266 10.16 -23.13 -22.99
N GLY A 267 8.97 -22.79 -22.52
CA GLY A 267 8.28 -23.57 -21.48
C GLY A 267 7.55 -24.80 -21.95
N VAL A 268 7.60 -25.86 -21.15
CA VAL A 268 6.71 -27.02 -21.29
C VAL A 268 5.25 -26.58 -21.04
N VAL A 269 4.32 -27.11 -21.84
CA VAL A 269 2.87 -26.79 -21.95
C VAL A 269 2.06 -26.95 -20.63
N LEU A 270 2.70 -27.27 -19.51
CA LEU A 270 2.07 -27.67 -18.25
C LEU A 270 1.28 -26.56 -17.52
N CYS A 271 1.28 -25.31 -18.00
CA CYS A 271 0.57 -24.17 -17.39
C CYS A 271 -0.82 -23.88 -17.99
N GLY A 272 -1.53 -24.88 -18.51
CA GLY A 272 -2.92 -24.73 -19.01
C GLY A 272 -3.10 -23.62 -20.04
N GLY A 273 -2.10 -23.37 -20.88
CA GLY A 273 -2.10 -22.32 -21.91
C GLY A 273 -1.69 -20.91 -21.45
N LEU A 274 -1.57 -20.64 -20.15
CA LEU A 274 -1.25 -19.30 -19.61
C LEU A 274 0.06 -18.73 -20.18
N ARG A 275 1.12 -19.55 -20.23
CA ARG A 275 2.43 -19.14 -20.73
C ARG A 275 2.39 -18.79 -22.22
N ASN A 276 1.62 -19.53 -23.02
CA ASN A 276 1.45 -19.27 -24.46
C ASN A 276 0.65 -17.98 -24.70
N SER A 277 -0.45 -17.77 -23.98
CA SER A 277 -1.21 -16.51 -24.04
C SER A 277 -0.35 -15.34 -23.58
N LEU A 278 0.47 -15.53 -22.54
CA LEU A 278 1.42 -14.52 -22.06
C LEU A 278 2.44 -14.20 -23.14
N PHE A 279 3.04 -15.20 -23.77
CA PHE A 279 3.98 -15.00 -24.86
C PHE A 279 3.35 -14.19 -25.99
N GLN A 280 2.16 -14.57 -26.47
CA GLN A 280 1.47 -13.89 -27.57
C GLN A 280 1.21 -12.41 -27.29
N ASP A 281 0.66 -12.08 -26.11
CA ASP A 281 0.37 -10.68 -25.77
C ASP A 281 1.66 -9.91 -25.42
N PHE A 282 2.63 -10.55 -24.76
CA PHE A 282 3.92 -9.95 -24.39
C PHE A 282 4.75 -9.56 -25.61
N THR A 283 4.68 -10.34 -26.69
CA THR A 283 5.40 -10.07 -27.95
C THR A 283 4.55 -9.31 -28.97
N SER A 284 3.33 -8.89 -28.62
CA SER A 284 2.50 -8.10 -29.51
C SER A 284 2.95 -6.64 -29.54
N ASP A 285 2.81 -5.98 -30.69
CA ASP A 285 3.14 -4.54 -30.82
C ASP A 285 2.38 -3.69 -29.80
N THR A 286 1.09 -3.98 -29.58
CA THR A 286 0.27 -3.29 -28.57
C THR A 286 0.81 -3.51 -27.17
N GLY A 287 1.10 -4.76 -26.79
CA GLY A 287 1.64 -5.09 -25.47
C GLY A 287 2.98 -4.42 -25.20
N ILE A 288 3.89 -4.41 -26.17
CA ILE A 288 5.20 -3.74 -26.08
C ILE A 288 5.01 -2.23 -25.90
N ARG A 289 4.23 -1.58 -26.77
CA ARG A 289 4.00 -0.13 -26.72
C ARG A 289 3.38 0.32 -25.39
N GLU A 290 2.38 -0.40 -24.90
CA GLU A 290 1.76 -0.09 -23.62
C GLU A 290 2.72 -0.30 -22.44
N MET A 291 3.53 -1.37 -22.46
CA MET A 291 4.55 -1.59 -21.42
C MET A 291 5.62 -0.50 -21.46
N CYS A 292 6.03 -0.04 -22.65
CA CYS A 292 6.95 1.09 -22.79
C CYS A 292 6.35 2.38 -22.21
N ALA A 293 5.10 2.71 -22.58
CA ALA A 293 4.41 3.90 -22.08
C ALA A 293 4.28 3.90 -20.54
N LEU A 294 3.83 2.78 -19.95
CA LEU A 294 3.75 2.65 -18.49
C LEU A 294 5.15 2.65 -17.84
N GLY A 295 6.15 2.02 -18.46
CA GLY A 295 7.53 2.06 -17.98
C GLY A 295 8.08 3.49 -17.93
N LEU A 296 7.83 4.29 -18.98
CA LEU A 296 8.23 5.70 -19.06
C LEU A 296 7.56 6.53 -17.96
N ILE A 297 6.25 6.40 -17.76
CA ILE A 297 5.54 7.05 -16.64
C ILE A 297 6.10 6.59 -15.29
N GLY A 298 6.54 5.33 -15.20
CA GLY A 298 7.28 4.76 -14.08
C GLY A 298 8.53 5.55 -13.73
N LYS A 299 9.36 5.85 -14.72
CA LYS A 299 10.64 6.52 -14.53
C LYS A 299 10.50 8.02 -14.37
N LEU A 300 9.57 8.63 -15.10
CA LEU A 300 9.39 10.08 -15.13
C LEU A 300 8.55 10.63 -13.97
N VAL A 301 7.56 9.86 -13.50
CA VAL A 301 6.55 10.36 -12.55
C VAL A 301 6.46 9.49 -11.32
N THR A 302 5.98 8.25 -11.45
CA THR A 302 5.51 7.49 -10.28
C THR A 302 6.64 6.94 -9.42
N GLY A 303 7.80 6.63 -10.00
CA GLY A 303 9.00 6.25 -9.27
C GLY A 303 9.61 7.41 -8.48
N PRO A 304 9.89 8.57 -9.11
CA PRO A 304 10.28 9.79 -8.41
C PRO A 304 9.29 10.22 -7.33
N TRP A 305 7.99 10.07 -7.59
CA TRP A 305 6.93 10.32 -6.61
C TRP A 305 7.08 9.44 -5.36
N MET A 306 7.30 8.13 -5.54
CA MET A 306 7.60 7.22 -4.43
C MET A 306 8.86 7.64 -3.69
N LYS A 307 9.95 7.97 -4.39
CA LYS A 307 11.20 8.44 -3.75
C LYS A 307 11.01 9.73 -2.94
N LYS A 308 10.09 10.60 -3.36
CA LYS A 308 9.85 11.89 -2.70
C LYS A 308 8.95 11.77 -1.47
N PHE A 309 7.91 10.94 -1.53
CA PHE A 309 6.86 10.88 -0.51
C PHE A 309 6.87 9.60 0.34
N TYR A 310 7.55 8.54 -0.11
CA TYR A 310 7.69 7.29 0.62
C TYR A 310 9.11 7.16 1.17
N VAL A 311 9.40 7.94 2.20
CA VAL A 311 10.72 8.02 2.85
C VAL A 311 10.62 7.70 4.33
N ALA A 312 11.77 7.42 4.96
CA ALA A 312 11.84 7.13 6.38
C ALA A 312 11.37 8.35 7.22
N PRO A 313 10.83 8.13 8.44
CA PRO A 313 10.52 9.21 9.37
C PRO A 313 11.71 10.17 9.53
N GLY A 314 11.44 11.47 9.48
CA GLY A 314 12.47 12.52 9.62
C GLY A 314 13.26 12.87 8.35
N GLN A 315 13.06 12.14 7.23
CA GLN A 315 13.69 12.46 5.93
C GLN A 315 12.70 13.05 4.91
N GLY A 316 11.43 13.18 5.31
CA GLY A 316 10.34 13.66 4.47
C GLY A 316 10.23 15.17 4.40
N LEU A 317 9.43 15.61 3.44
CA LEU A 317 8.91 16.97 3.40
C LEU A 317 7.83 17.14 4.46
N ASP A 318 7.70 18.35 4.99
CA ASP A 318 6.47 18.72 5.69
C ASP A 318 5.28 18.65 4.71
N TYR A 319 4.08 18.50 5.27
CA TYR A 319 2.88 18.28 4.47
C TYR A 319 2.60 19.43 3.48
N LEU A 320 2.80 20.69 3.88
CA LEU A 320 2.50 21.84 3.02
C LEU A 320 3.51 21.95 1.87
N SER A 321 4.80 21.73 2.13
CA SER A 321 5.81 21.62 1.07
C SER A 321 5.48 20.49 0.11
N GLY A 322 4.96 19.37 0.61
CA GLY A 322 4.47 18.27 -0.22
C GLY A 322 3.37 18.69 -1.20
N ILE A 323 2.41 19.51 -0.78
CA ILE A 323 1.37 20.07 -1.66
C ILE A 323 2.00 20.87 -2.80
N GLN A 324 2.99 21.72 -2.50
CA GLN A 324 3.63 22.53 -3.52
C GLN A 324 4.37 21.68 -4.56
N VAL A 325 5.06 20.62 -4.12
CA VAL A 325 5.70 19.66 -5.03
C VAL A 325 4.66 19.02 -5.95
N ILE A 326 3.52 18.57 -5.42
CA ILE A 326 2.45 17.97 -6.21
C ILE A 326 1.93 18.97 -7.25
N LYS A 327 1.67 20.22 -6.87
CA LYS A 327 1.22 21.27 -7.81
C LYS A 327 2.22 21.49 -8.93
N ASN A 328 3.52 21.58 -8.61
CA ASN A 328 4.58 21.78 -9.61
C ASN A 328 4.63 20.61 -10.61
N VAL A 329 4.54 19.37 -10.11
CA VAL A 329 4.50 18.17 -10.96
C VAL A 329 3.28 18.18 -11.87
N CYS A 330 2.09 18.51 -11.34
CA CYS A 330 0.87 18.61 -12.13
C CYS A 330 1.00 19.67 -13.24
N ASN A 331 1.51 20.86 -12.92
CA ASN A 331 1.70 21.93 -13.91
C ASN A 331 2.68 21.50 -15.01
N ALA A 332 3.83 20.91 -14.64
CA ALA A 332 4.80 20.42 -15.60
C ALA A 332 4.23 19.31 -16.51
N LEU A 333 3.37 18.44 -15.98
CA LEU A 333 2.67 17.43 -16.77
C LEU A 333 1.68 18.05 -17.77
N VAL A 334 0.94 19.09 -17.36
CA VAL A 334 0.03 19.82 -18.25
C VAL A 334 0.81 20.51 -19.36
N GLU A 335 1.90 21.21 -19.04
CA GLU A 335 2.78 21.85 -20.03
C GLU A 335 3.36 20.83 -21.02
N SER A 336 3.84 19.69 -20.51
CA SER A 336 4.44 18.64 -21.35
C SER A 336 3.41 17.88 -22.20
N SER A 337 2.11 18.01 -21.91
CA SER A 337 1.06 17.33 -22.69
C SER A 337 0.92 17.87 -24.11
N ALA A 338 1.29 19.14 -24.34
CA ALA A 338 1.28 19.76 -25.67
C ALA A 338 2.33 19.14 -26.61
N GLU A 339 3.45 18.67 -26.06
CA GLU A 339 4.55 18.04 -26.80
C GLU A 339 4.93 16.69 -26.18
N ALA A 340 3.97 15.78 -26.07
CA ALA A 340 4.16 14.51 -25.36
C ALA A 340 5.31 13.64 -25.90
N LEU A 341 5.70 13.78 -27.17
CA LEU A 341 6.85 13.07 -27.75
C LEU A 341 8.18 13.54 -27.16
N SER A 342 8.27 14.78 -26.66
CA SER A 342 9.49 15.29 -26.01
C SER A 342 9.87 14.50 -24.75
N LEU A 343 8.91 13.76 -24.16
CA LEU A 343 9.11 12.97 -22.94
C LEU A 343 10.20 11.91 -23.10
N ILE A 344 10.39 11.35 -24.30
CA ILE A 344 11.42 10.33 -24.56
C ILE A 344 12.84 10.90 -24.60
N HIS A 345 12.98 12.22 -24.76
CA HIS A 345 14.28 12.90 -24.82
C HIS A 345 14.64 13.64 -23.53
N ARG A 346 13.80 13.53 -22.49
CA ARG A 346 14.05 14.19 -21.20
C ARG A 346 15.32 13.64 -20.55
N LYS A 347 16.10 14.57 -19.99
CA LYS A 347 17.26 14.26 -19.15
C LYS A 347 16.92 14.20 -17.66
N THR A 348 15.77 14.77 -17.28
CA THR A 348 15.29 14.82 -15.89
C THR A 348 13.84 14.37 -15.78
N ASP A 349 13.52 13.79 -14.62
CA ASP A 349 12.15 13.44 -14.24
C ASP A 349 11.30 14.69 -13.93
N PHE A 350 10.02 14.50 -13.62
CA PHE A 350 9.10 15.61 -13.29
C PHE A 350 9.36 16.23 -11.90
N PHE A 351 10.29 15.68 -11.13
CA PHE A 351 10.72 16.17 -9.83
C PHE A 351 12.12 16.83 -9.89
N GLY A 352 12.72 16.92 -11.08
CA GLY A 352 14.03 17.51 -11.32
C GLY A 352 15.21 16.57 -11.08
N GLY A 353 14.98 15.27 -10.86
CA GLY A 353 16.04 14.26 -10.71
C GLY A 353 16.59 13.79 -12.05
N ASP A 354 17.90 13.51 -12.11
CA ASP A 354 18.56 13.03 -13.33
C ASP A 354 18.08 11.62 -13.76
N LEU A 355 17.86 11.45 -15.06
CA LEU A 355 17.44 10.18 -15.69
C LEU A 355 18.62 9.40 -16.28
N ASN A 356 19.64 9.13 -15.46
CA ASN A 356 20.70 8.19 -15.84
C ASN A 356 20.34 6.76 -15.38
N ASP A 357 19.33 6.17 -16.02
CA ASP A 357 18.77 4.87 -15.62
C ASP A 357 18.72 3.90 -16.82
N PRO A 358 19.37 2.71 -16.73
CA PRO A 358 19.40 1.72 -17.83
C PRO A 358 18.02 1.25 -18.29
N VAL A 359 17.03 1.23 -17.38
CA VAL A 359 15.66 0.88 -17.73
C VAL A 359 15.02 1.98 -18.56
N PHE A 360 15.27 3.26 -18.24
CA PHE A 360 14.78 4.38 -19.05
C PHE A 360 15.33 4.30 -20.48
N GLN A 361 16.62 4.02 -20.63
CA GLN A 361 17.26 3.84 -21.95
C GLN A 361 16.71 2.64 -22.73
N SER A 362 16.15 1.63 -22.05
CA SER A 362 15.55 0.47 -22.73
C SER A 362 14.10 0.73 -23.19
N LEU A 363 13.49 1.83 -22.77
CA LEU A 363 12.09 2.18 -23.06
C LEU A 363 11.94 3.11 -24.26
N ILE A 364 13.05 3.73 -24.69
CA ILE A 364 13.18 4.58 -25.87
C ILE A 364 13.67 3.68 -27.01
#